data_AF-A0A660M2U3-F1
#
_entry.id   AF-A0A660M2U3-F1
#
_cell.length_a   1.000
_cell.length_b   1.000
_cell.length_c   1.000
_cell.angle_alpha   90.00
_cell.angle_beta   90.00
_cell.angle_gamma   90.00
#
_symmetry.space_group_name_H-M   'P 1'
#
loop_
_entity.id
_entity.type
_entity.pdbx_description
1 polymer ?
#
loop_
_entity_poly.entity_id
_entity_poly.type
_entity_poly.pdbx_seq_one_letter_code
_entity_poly.pdbx_strand_id
1 'polypeptide(L)'
;MKVINDNKLPTAPISEFKETQGDLKFLSKDNYSKLKRNIERRGFYLPIYVWVDKSGQKWLLDGHQRKHVLTTEGWNDPIPYLVVPAKNKEEAAQRLLEITSQFGTITQEGIDEFIAKFELPEIETLENVNFDGIFNFSIEAEPEEEEFEDERGEQKANTDPAIKFEVRLIDGAYRAKYTENKKAHEIGSFESIVEVQEAISGVLEDWSEQ
;
A
#
# COMPACT_ATOMS: atom_id res chain seq x y z
N MET A 1 -11.18 -4.70 -17.22
CA MET A 1 -10.22 -3.57 -17.34
C MET A 1 -9.47 -3.69 -18.68
N LYS A 2 -8.75 -2.66 -19.14
CA LYS A 2 -7.87 -2.83 -20.32
C LYS A 2 -6.63 -3.65 -19.94
N VAL A 3 -6.31 -4.70 -20.69
CA VAL A 3 -5.03 -5.45 -20.56
C VAL A 3 -4.13 -5.08 -21.74
N ILE A 4 -2.85 -4.78 -21.46
CA ILE A 4 -1.84 -4.44 -22.46
C ILE A 4 -0.81 -5.57 -22.49
N ASN A 5 -0.67 -6.24 -23.65
CA ASN A 5 0.22 -7.39 -23.83
C ASN A 5 0.89 -7.38 -25.23
N ASP A 6 1.52 -6.26 -25.57
CA ASP A 6 2.15 -6.07 -26.89
C ASP A 6 3.31 -7.06 -27.13
N ASN A 7 3.94 -7.53 -26.05
CA ASN A 7 5.00 -8.54 -26.08
C ASN A 7 4.50 -9.98 -26.27
N LYS A 8 3.18 -10.20 -26.35
CA LYS A 8 2.56 -11.52 -26.55
C LYS A 8 2.99 -12.55 -25.52
N LEU A 9 3.13 -12.11 -24.27
CA LEU A 9 3.42 -13.00 -23.14
C LEU A 9 2.25 -14.00 -22.95
N PRO A 10 2.52 -15.19 -22.39
CA PRO A 10 1.45 -16.08 -22.00
C PRO A 10 0.51 -15.38 -21.01
N THR A 11 -0.78 -15.68 -21.12
CA THR A 11 -1.83 -15.07 -20.27
C THR A 11 -2.62 -16.14 -19.55
N ALA A 12 -3.16 -15.79 -18.38
CA ALA A 12 -4.13 -16.61 -17.67
C ALA A 12 -5.10 -15.72 -16.87
N PRO A 13 -6.35 -16.16 -16.63
CA PRO A 13 -7.26 -15.52 -15.68
C PRO A 13 -6.62 -15.41 -14.30
N ILE A 14 -6.94 -14.33 -13.57
CA ILE A 14 -6.35 -14.05 -12.26
C ILE A 14 -6.63 -15.17 -11.23
N SER A 15 -7.75 -15.86 -11.38
CA SER A 15 -8.18 -16.98 -10.54
C SER A 15 -7.31 -18.23 -10.66
N GLU A 16 -6.53 -18.37 -11.74
CA GLU A 16 -5.65 -19.53 -11.92
C GLU A 16 -4.36 -19.45 -11.10
N PHE A 17 -3.99 -18.27 -10.62
CA PHE A 17 -2.75 -18.07 -9.87
C PHE A 17 -2.97 -18.27 -8.38
N LYS A 18 -2.23 -19.21 -7.77
CA LYS A 18 -2.27 -19.45 -6.32
C LYS A 18 -1.38 -18.48 -5.55
N GLU A 19 -1.87 -18.09 -4.37
CA GLU A 19 -1.13 -17.24 -3.44
C GLU A 19 0.07 -17.96 -2.83
N THR A 20 1.12 -17.20 -2.60
CA THR A 20 2.35 -17.64 -1.91
C THR A 20 2.78 -16.68 -0.80
N GLN A 21 2.34 -15.42 -0.86
CA GLN A 21 2.82 -14.34 0.02
C GLN A 21 2.40 -14.57 1.47
N GLY A 22 1.20 -15.10 1.71
CA GLY A 22 0.59 -15.05 3.04
C GLY A 22 0.55 -13.61 3.55
N ASP A 23 0.89 -13.42 4.82
CA ASP A 23 0.83 -12.12 5.51
C ASP A 23 2.11 -11.26 5.34
N LEU A 24 3.01 -11.61 4.41
CA LEU A 24 4.29 -10.92 4.23
C LEU A 24 4.15 -9.43 3.86
N LYS A 25 3.09 -9.02 3.15
CA LYS A 25 2.84 -7.61 2.80
C LYS A 25 1.42 -7.21 3.11
N PHE A 26 1.28 -6.07 3.78
CA PHE A 26 0.01 -5.39 4.00
C PHE A 26 -0.24 -4.34 2.92
N LEU A 27 -1.49 -4.23 2.48
CA LEU A 27 -1.95 -3.19 1.55
C LEU A 27 -2.94 -2.28 2.28
N SER A 28 -2.52 -1.06 2.61
CA SER A 28 -3.41 -0.06 3.22
C SER A 28 -4.54 0.34 2.26
N LYS A 29 -5.64 0.87 2.81
CA LYS A 29 -6.78 1.37 2.01
C LYS A 29 -6.39 2.48 1.05
N ASP A 30 -5.48 3.37 1.46
CA ASP A 30 -4.95 4.44 0.59
C ASP A 30 -4.17 3.84 -0.59
N ASN A 31 -3.20 2.96 -0.31
CA ASN A 31 -2.43 2.30 -1.36
C ASN A 31 -3.28 1.41 -2.27
N TYR A 32 -4.33 0.77 -1.73
CA TYR A 32 -5.33 0.07 -2.53
C TYR A 32 -5.99 1.02 -3.53
N SER A 33 -6.45 2.18 -3.06
CA SER A 33 -7.15 3.17 -3.89
C SER A 33 -6.23 3.74 -4.97
N LYS A 34 -4.98 4.06 -4.61
CA LYS A 34 -3.93 4.48 -5.56
C LYS A 34 -3.66 3.40 -6.62
N LEU A 35 -3.50 2.14 -6.21
CA LEU A 35 -3.25 1.03 -7.12
C LEU A 35 -4.43 0.78 -8.06
N LYS A 36 -5.66 0.77 -7.53
CA LYS A 36 -6.89 0.64 -8.32
C LYS A 36 -6.98 1.71 -9.40
N ARG A 37 -6.84 2.99 -9.02
CA ARG A 37 -6.88 4.13 -9.95
C ARG A 37 -5.83 4.01 -11.05
N ASN A 38 -4.62 3.57 -10.70
CA ASN A 38 -3.57 3.32 -11.67
C ASN A 38 -3.96 2.26 -12.71
N ILE A 39 -4.53 1.14 -12.26
CA ILE A 39 -5.00 0.05 -13.14
C ILE A 39 -6.16 0.51 -14.03
N GLU A 40 -7.12 1.27 -13.49
CA GLU A 40 -8.25 1.79 -14.27
C GLU A 40 -7.80 2.73 -15.39
N ARG A 41 -6.89 3.66 -15.05
CA ARG A 41 -6.43 4.70 -15.97
C ARG A 41 -5.48 4.17 -17.03
N ARG A 42 -4.53 3.31 -16.64
CA ARG A 42 -3.42 2.87 -17.51
C ARG A 42 -3.63 1.46 -18.07
N GLY A 43 -4.61 0.73 -17.55
CA GLY A 43 -4.77 -0.70 -17.79
C GLY A 43 -3.73 -1.52 -17.04
N PHE A 44 -3.80 -2.83 -17.24
CA PHE A 44 -2.85 -3.80 -16.71
C PHE A 44 -1.78 -4.07 -17.76
N TYR A 45 -0.62 -3.44 -17.58
CA TYR A 45 0.48 -3.48 -18.55
C TYR A 45 1.76 -4.13 -18.00
N LEU A 46 1.88 -4.26 -16.68
CA LEU A 46 3.00 -4.95 -16.04
C LEU A 46 2.63 -6.42 -15.85
N PRO A 47 3.40 -7.37 -16.41
CA PRO A 47 3.15 -8.78 -16.15
C PRO A 47 3.36 -9.11 -14.66
N ILE A 48 2.81 -10.23 -14.24
CA ILE A 48 3.09 -10.83 -12.93
C ILE A 48 4.15 -11.91 -13.06
N TYR A 49 4.89 -12.16 -11.99
CA TYR A 49 5.87 -13.24 -11.95
C TYR A 49 5.26 -14.46 -11.29
N VAL A 50 5.48 -15.62 -11.89
CA VAL A 50 4.91 -16.88 -11.41
C VAL A 50 5.95 -17.99 -11.43
N TRP A 51 5.87 -18.88 -10.45
CA TRP A 51 6.54 -20.16 -10.52
C TRP A 51 5.51 -21.23 -10.92
N VAL A 52 5.87 -22.07 -11.89
CA VAL A 52 5.03 -23.19 -12.32
C VAL A 52 5.61 -24.47 -11.73
N ASP A 53 4.86 -25.13 -10.85
CA ASP A 53 5.32 -26.37 -10.24
C ASP A 53 5.23 -27.56 -11.22
N LYS A 54 5.72 -28.73 -10.77
CA LYS A 54 5.74 -29.95 -11.58
C LYS A 54 4.34 -30.43 -12.01
N SER A 55 3.27 -30.00 -11.33
CA SER A 55 1.89 -30.31 -11.67
C SER A 55 1.27 -29.32 -12.66
N GLY A 56 1.98 -28.24 -13.01
CA GLY A 56 1.48 -27.16 -13.86
C GLY A 56 0.74 -26.06 -13.07
N GLN A 57 0.70 -26.13 -11.74
CA GLN A 57 0.07 -25.08 -10.93
C GLN A 57 0.94 -23.82 -10.96
N LYS A 58 0.29 -22.69 -11.25
CA LYS A 58 0.91 -21.36 -11.25
C LYS A 58 0.82 -20.76 -9.85
N TRP A 59 1.96 -20.47 -9.25
CA TRP A 59 2.10 -19.83 -7.94
C TRP A 59 2.62 -18.40 -8.15
N LEU A 60 1.93 -17.39 -7.64
CA LEU A 60 2.40 -16.00 -7.73
C LEU A 60 3.72 -15.84 -7.01
N LEU A 61 4.64 -15.07 -7.58
CA LEU A 61 5.84 -14.58 -6.89
C LEU A 61 5.87 -13.05 -6.81
N ASP A 62 5.06 -12.38 -7.63
CA ASP A 62 4.82 -10.94 -7.61
C ASP A 62 3.39 -10.66 -8.06
N GLY A 63 2.89 -9.46 -7.75
CA GLY A 63 1.59 -8.98 -8.20
C GLY A 63 0.45 -9.33 -7.26
N HIS A 64 0.72 -9.79 -6.04
CA HIS A 64 -0.30 -10.15 -5.05
C HIS A 64 -1.24 -8.97 -4.73
N GLN A 65 -0.72 -7.75 -4.57
CA GLN A 65 -1.57 -6.56 -4.36
C GLN A 65 -2.43 -6.24 -5.59
N ARG A 66 -1.88 -6.40 -6.81
CA ARG A 66 -2.65 -6.27 -8.05
C ARG A 66 -3.74 -7.34 -8.13
N LYS A 67 -3.43 -8.59 -7.80
CA LYS A 67 -4.41 -9.67 -7.72
C LYS A 67 -5.52 -9.36 -6.73
N HIS A 68 -5.18 -8.83 -5.56
CA HIS A 68 -6.15 -8.44 -4.55
C HIS A 68 -7.12 -7.39 -5.11
N VAL A 69 -6.63 -6.31 -5.73
CA VAL A 69 -7.50 -5.33 -6.40
C VAL A 69 -8.36 -5.99 -7.49
N LEU A 70 -7.76 -6.74 -8.41
CA LEU A 70 -8.49 -7.39 -9.52
C LEU A 70 -9.61 -8.30 -9.01
N THR A 71 -9.34 -9.08 -7.96
CA THR A 71 -10.31 -10.02 -7.38
C THR A 71 -11.44 -9.27 -6.69
N THR A 72 -11.11 -8.26 -5.88
CA THR A 72 -12.09 -7.45 -5.14
C THR A 72 -13.00 -6.66 -6.09
N GLU A 73 -12.44 -6.12 -7.18
CA GLU A 73 -13.20 -5.38 -8.21
C GLU A 73 -13.91 -6.29 -9.23
N GLY A 74 -13.74 -7.62 -9.14
CA GLY A 74 -14.35 -8.58 -10.05
C GLY A 74 -13.77 -8.55 -11.48
N TRP A 75 -12.55 -8.05 -11.67
CA TRP A 75 -11.87 -8.03 -12.96
C TRP A 75 -11.18 -9.37 -13.23
N ASN A 76 -11.65 -10.09 -14.25
CA ASN A 76 -11.20 -11.45 -14.55
C ASN A 76 -10.58 -11.61 -15.96
N ASP A 77 -10.23 -10.50 -16.62
CA ASP A 77 -9.52 -10.53 -17.90
C ASP A 77 -8.21 -11.32 -17.77
N PRO A 78 -7.83 -12.18 -18.74
CA PRO A 78 -6.55 -12.86 -18.71
C PRO A 78 -5.38 -11.87 -18.72
N ILE A 79 -4.47 -12.01 -17.75
CA ILE A 79 -3.33 -11.10 -17.58
C ILE A 79 -2.01 -11.77 -18.00
N PRO A 80 -1.03 -10.99 -18.51
CA PRO A 80 0.26 -11.51 -18.89
C PRO A 80 1.10 -11.92 -17.67
N TYR A 81 1.86 -13.00 -17.83
CA TYR A 81 2.78 -13.47 -16.80
C TYR A 81 4.14 -13.90 -17.35
N LEU A 82 5.16 -13.88 -16.49
CA LEU A 82 6.49 -14.43 -16.74
C LEU A 82 6.76 -15.59 -15.79
N VAL A 83 7.32 -16.67 -16.32
CA VAL A 83 7.72 -17.84 -15.52
C VAL A 83 9.10 -17.61 -14.95
N VAL A 84 9.20 -17.65 -13.62
CA VAL A 84 10.45 -17.59 -12.88
C VAL A 84 10.93 -19.01 -12.60
N PRO A 85 12.17 -19.36 -12.97
CA PRO A 85 12.71 -20.68 -12.71
C PRO A 85 13.00 -20.88 -11.21
N ALA A 86 12.49 -21.99 -10.67
CA ALA A 86 12.85 -22.48 -9.35
C ALA A 86 12.65 -24.01 -9.31
N LYS A 87 13.52 -24.73 -8.60
CA LYS A 87 13.53 -26.20 -8.53
C LYS A 87 12.37 -26.75 -7.71
N ASN A 88 11.96 -26.01 -6.69
CA ASN A 88 10.93 -26.40 -5.73
C ASN A 88 10.27 -25.15 -5.12
N LYS A 89 9.27 -25.37 -4.26
CA LYS A 89 8.50 -24.30 -3.64
C LYS A 89 9.33 -23.43 -2.69
N GLU A 90 10.35 -24.01 -2.07
CA GLU A 90 11.26 -23.30 -1.16
C GLU A 90 12.12 -22.29 -1.93
N GLU A 91 12.76 -22.72 -3.02
CA GLU A 91 13.51 -21.80 -3.90
C GLU A 91 12.56 -20.76 -4.51
N ALA A 92 11.34 -21.13 -4.88
CA ALA A 92 10.36 -20.17 -5.39
C ALA A 92 10.01 -19.10 -4.33
N ALA A 93 9.88 -19.48 -3.06
CA ALA A 93 9.68 -18.54 -1.96
C ALA A 93 10.92 -17.62 -1.75
N GLN A 94 12.13 -18.14 -1.90
CA GLN A 94 13.35 -17.32 -1.89
C GLN A 94 13.34 -16.31 -3.05
N ARG A 95 12.94 -16.72 -4.26
CA ARG A 95 12.78 -15.81 -5.40
C ARG A 95 11.76 -14.71 -5.13
N LEU A 96 10.65 -15.04 -4.47
CA LEU A 96 9.65 -14.03 -4.07
C LEU A 96 10.28 -12.94 -3.20
N LEU A 97 11.13 -13.31 -2.23
CA LEU A 97 11.84 -12.35 -1.37
C LEU A 97 12.83 -11.51 -2.19
N GLU A 98 13.61 -12.13 -3.07
CA GLU A 98 14.54 -11.43 -3.96
C GLU A 98 13.82 -10.43 -4.89
N ILE A 99 12.69 -10.83 -5.46
CA ILE A 99 11.84 -9.99 -6.34
C ILE A 99 11.24 -8.82 -5.56
N THR A 100 10.85 -9.06 -4.30
CA THR A 100 10.24 -8.05 -3.43
C THR A 100 11.26 -7.07 -2.85
N SER A 101 12.52 -7.48 -2.76
CA SER A 101 13.57 -6.71 -2.10
C SER A 101 13.79 -5.35 -2.77
N GLN A 102 13.74 -4.28 -1.97
CA GLN A 102 14.13 -2.93 -2.37
C GLN A 102 15.59 -2.71 -1.99
N PHE A 103 16.51 -3.08 -2.89
CA PHE A 103 17.95 -2.85 -2.65
C PHE A 103 18.36 -1.38 -2.79
N GLY A 104 17.52 -0.57 -3.44
CA GLY A 104 17.72 0.88 -3.58
C GLY A 104 16.58 1.65 -2.93
N THR A 105 16.93 2.70 -2.19
CA THR A 105 15.97 3.62 -1.59
C THR A 105 15.74 4.79 -2.54
N ILE A 106 14.47 5.11 -2.81
CA ILE A 106 14.13 6.37 -3.50
C ILE A 106 14.13 7.48 -2.46
N THR A 107 14.98 8.48 -2.66
CA THR A 107 15.10 9.66 -1.80
C THR A 107 14.20 10.79 -2.30
N GLN A 108 13.88 11.75 -1.43
CA GLN A 108 13.12 12.94 -1.80
C GLN A 108 13.81 13.72 -2.94
N GLU A 109 15.10 14.04 -2.76
CA GLU A 109 15.88 14.74 -3.80
C GLU A 109 15.88 13.97 -5.13
N GLY A 110 16.04 12.64 -5.08
CA GLY A 110 16.06 11.82 -6.27
C GLY A 110 14.72 11.79 -7.02
N ILE A 111 13.58 11.79 -6.31
CA ILE A 111 12.27 11.86 -6.97
C ILE A 111 11.99 13.27 -7.52
N ASP A 112 12.37 14.33 -6.81
CA ASP A 112 12.16 15.71 -7.22
C ASP A 112 12.94 16.01 -8.51
N GLU A 113 14.22 15.62 -8.55
CA GLU A 113 15.05 15.71 -9.75
C GLU A 113 14.48 14.89 -10.91
N PHE A 114 13.96 13.69 -10.64
CA PHE A 114 13.35 12.84 -11.66
C PHE A 114 12.08 13.49 -12.24
N ILE A 115 11.19 14.00 -11.38
CA ILE A 115 9.96 14.70 -11.79
C ILE A 115 10.29 15.92 -12.64
N ALA A 116 11.21 16.78 -12.18
CA ALA A 116 11.61 17.97 -12.90
C ALA A 116 12.26 17.64 -14.26
N LYS A 117 13.16 16.66 -14.29
CA LYS A 117 13.87 16.24 -15.51
C LYS A 117 12.94 15.73 -16.61
N PHE A 118 11.86 15.05 -16.23
CA PHE A 118 10.89 14.50 -17.18
C PHE A 118 9.61 15.32 -17.29
N GLU A 119 9.56 16.51 -16.68
CA GLU A 119 8.42 17.43 -16.68
C GLU A 119 7.11 16.72 -16.27
N LEU A 120 7.19 15.84 -15.27
CA LEU A 120 6.03 15.09 -14.81
C LEU A 120 5.11 15.98 -13.97
N PRO A 121 3.78 15.82 -14.06
CA PRO A 121 2.85 16.50 -13.17
C PRO A 121 3.08 16.00 -11.74
N GLU A 122 3.70 16.84 -10.90
CA GLU A 122 4.23 16.45 -9.58
C GLU A 122 3.15 15.85 -8.68
N ILE A 123 2.05 16.58 -8.45
CA ILE A 123 0.93 16.16 -7.60
C ILE A 123 0.38 14.81 -8.06
N GLU A 124 0.04 14.69 -9.35
CA GLU A 124 -0.48 13.45 -9.91
C GLU A 124 0.54 12.31 -9.79
N THR A 125 1.82 12.59 -9.98
CA THR A 125 2.88 11.58 -9.92
C THR A 125 2.99 11.02 -8.50
N LEU A 126 3.10 11.89 -7.50
CA LEU A 126 3.23 11.53 -6.09
C LEU A 126 1.97 10.85 -5.55
N GLU A 127 0.78 11.25 -6.00
CA GLU A 127 -0.47 10.58 -5.61
C GLU A 127 -0.57 9.14 -6.12
N ASN A 128 0.17 8.77 -7.17
CA ASN A 128 0.06 7.47 -7.83
C ASN A 128 1.18 6.49 -7.50
N VAL A 129 2.13 6.88 -6.66
CA VAL A 129 3.25 6.05 -6.21
C VAL A 129 3.31 6.00 -4.70
N ASN A 130 4.04 5.04 -4.14
CA ASN A 130 4.31 4.97 -2.72
C ASN A 130 5.70 4.38 -2.51
N PHE A 131 6.55 5.09 -1.79
CA PHE A 131 7.94 4.72 -1.53
C PHE A 131 8.29 5.03 -0.09
N ASP A 132 9.06 4.15 0.56
CA ASP A 132 9.34 4.26 2.00
C ASP A 132 10.24 5.47 2.35
N GLY A 133 11.05 5.95 1.40
CA GLY A 133 11.99 7.07 1.59
C GLY A 133 11.45 8.46 1.25
N ILE A 134 10.14 8.59 0.99
CA ILE A 134 9.52 9.85 0.54
C ILE A 134 8.54 10.35 1.59
N PHE A 135 8.61 11.64 1.88
CA PHE A 135 7.64 12.28 2.79
C PHE A 135 6.35 12.55 2.02
N ASN A 136 5.34 11.71 2.23
CA ASN A 136 4.01 11.98 1.71
C ASN A 136 3.39 13.14 2.48
N PHE A 137 3.46 14.36 1.94
CA PHE A 137 2.58 15.44 2.35
C PHE A 137 1.15 15.06 1.96
N SER A 138 0.39 14.54 2.93
CA SER A 138 -1.05 14.46 2.77
C SER A 138 -1.57 15.88 2.87
N ILE A 139 -1.89 16.49 1.72
CA ILE A 139 -2.71 17.70 1.72
C ILE A 139 -4.11 17.24 2.11
N GLU A 140 -4.36 17.12 3.42
CA GLU A 140 -5.72 17.17 3.92
C GLU A 140 -6.19 18.58 3.57
N ALA A 141 -7.02 18.70 2.52
CA ALA A 141 -7.74 19.95 2.27
C ALA A 141 -8.45 20.28 3.59
N GLU A 142 -8.06 21.38 4.24
CA GLU A 142 -8.82 21.88 5.36
C GLU A 142 -10.27 22.02 4.86
N PRO A 143 -11.26 21.42 5.55
CA PRO A 143 -12.63 21.67 5.19
C PRO A 143 -12.82 23.18 5.25
N GLU A 144 -13.29 23.79 4.16
CA GLU A 144 -13.80 25.15 4.19
C GLU A 144 -14.73 25.25 5.41
N GLU A 145 -14.47 26.21 6.29
CA GLU A 145 -15.32 26.46 7.46
C GLU A 145 -16.74 26.75 6.95
N GLU A 146 -17.60 25.72 6.90
CA GLU A 146 -19.03 25.90 6.69
C GLU A 146 -19.55 26.68 7.90
N GLU A 147 -19.95 27.94 7.67
CA GLU A 147 -20.73 28.73 8.61
C GLU A 147 -21.97 27.90 9.00
N PHE A 148 -22.03 27.54 10.29
CA PHE A 148 -23.15 26.80 10.86
C PHE A 148 -24.44 27.62 10.76
N GLU A 149 -25.37 27.22 9.89
CA GLU A 149 -26.80 27.44 10.11
C GLU A 149 -27.42 26.16 10.70
N ASP A 150 -27.92 26.30 11.92
CA ASP A 150 -28.59 25.27 12.72
C ASP A 150 -29.95 24.90 12.11
N GLU A 151 -30.04 23.76 11.43
CA GLU A 151 -31.31 23.02 11.37
C GLU A 151 -31.10 21.49 11.47
N ARG A 152 -31.60 20.97 12.59
CA ARG A 152 -31.81 19.57 12.96
C ARG A 152 -32.20 18.65 11.78
N GLY A 153 -31.40 17.60 11.57
CA GLY A 153 -31.76 16.45 10.75
C GLY A 153 -30.94 15.21 11.13
N GLU A 154 -31.58 14.24 11.77
CA GLU A 154 -31.00 12.97 12.23
C GLU A 154 -30.37 12.16 11.09
N GLN A 155 -29.11 11.73 11.22
CA GLN A 155 -28.59 10.51 10.57
C GLN A 155 -27.60 9.75 11.46
N LYS A 156 -27.72 8.43 11.40
CA LYS A 156 -27.18 7.42 12.32
C LYS A 156 -25.65 7.45 12.42
N ALA A 157 -25.15 7.61 13.63
CA ALA A 157 -23.74 7.53 13.99
C ALA A 157 -23.20 6.10 13.81
N ASN A 158 -22.16 5.97 13.00
CA ASN A 158 -21.28 4.81 12.99
C ASN A 158 -20.37 4.92 14.22
N THR A 159 -20.63 4.11 15.24
CA THR A 159 -19.85 4.03 16.48
C THR A 159 -18.71 3.04 16.30
N ASP A 160 -17.59 3.51 15.76
CA ASP A 160 -16.28 2.93 16.06
C ASP A 160 -15.38 4.06 16.54
N PRO A 161 -14.56 3.87 17.58
CA PRO A 161 -14.17 5.02 18.38
C PRO A 161 -12.94 5.75 17.83
N ALA A 162 -12.87 7.06 18.11
CA ALA A 162 -11.95 8.00 17.48
C ALA A 162 -10.60 8.15 18.20
N ILE A 163 -9.67 7.21 17.97
CA ILE A 163 -8.26 7.38 18.32
C ILE A 163 -7.40 7.52 17.04
N LYS A 164 -6.70 8.65 16.88
CA LYS A 164 -5.78 8.92 15.74
C LYS A 164 -4.35 9.01 16.24
N PHE A 165 -3.44 8.23 15.68
CA PHE A 165 -2.01 8.25 16.01
C PHE A 165 -1.22 9.11 15.02
N GLU A 166 -0.19 9.79 15.52
CA GLU A 166 0.73 10.58 14.72
C GLU A 166 2.17 10.32 15.17
N VAL A 167 3.07 10.04 14.22
CA VAL A 167 4.49 9.77 14.48
C VAL A 167 5.34 10.71 13.63
N ARG A 168 6.33 11.37 14.24
CA ARG A 168 7.27 12.27 13.56
C ARG A 168 8.72 11.92 13.91
N LEU A 169 9.62 11.96 12.95
CA LEU A 169 11.07 11.86 13.21
C LEU A 169 11.62 13.27 13.45
N ILE A 170 12.15 13.53 14.64
CA ILE A 170 12.69 14.85 15.03
C ILE A 170 14.06 14.62 15.69
N ASP A 171 15.10 15.24 15.15
CA ASP A 171 16.48 15.16 15.66
C ASP A 171 17.00 13.72 15.84
N GLY A 172 16.60 12.81 14.95
CA GLY A 172 17.02 11.40 14.99
C GLY A 172 16.21 10.50 15.92
N ALA A 173 15.18 11.04 16.59
CA ALA A 173 14.27 10.26 17.45
C ALA A 173 12.83 10.33 16.95
N TYR A 174 12.12 9.20 17.02
CA TYR A 174 10.70 9.09 16.67
C TYR A 174 9.84 9.60 17.83
N ARG A 175 9.03 10.62 17.60
CA ARG A 175 8.06 11.12 18.58
C ARG A 175 6.67 10.71 18.18
N ALA A 176 5.97 10.04 19.09
CA ALA A 176 4.62 9.56 18.87
C ALA A 176 3.62 10.24 19.81
N LYS A 177 2.43 10.54 19.29
CA LYS A 177 1.28 11.04 20.04
C LYS A 177 0.00 10.42 19.51
N TYR A 178 -1.05 10.40 20.33
CA TYR A 178 -2.40 10.05 19.89
C TYR A 178 -3.39 11.15 20.23
N THR A 179 -4.49 11.20 19.49
CA THR A 179 -5.62 12.09 19.76
C THR A 179 -6.84 11.24 20.03
N GLU A 180 -7.42 11.39 21.21
CA GLU A 180 -8.66 10.75 21.63
C GLU A 180 -9.66 11.84 22.03
N ASN A 181 -10.89 11.80 21.51
CA ASN A 181 -11.94 12.76 21.88
C ASN A 181 -11.49 14.24 21.78
N LYS A 182 -10.72 14.57 20.72
CA LYS A 182 -10.12 15.88 20.46
C LYS A 182 -9.05 16.33 21.48
N LYS A 183 -8.56 15.44 22.36
CA LYS A 183 -7.44 15.69 23.25
C LYS A 183 -6.20 14.95 22.75
N ALA A 184 -5.09 15.67 22.66
CA ALA A 184 -3.80 15.09 22.28
C ALA A 184 -3.03 14.60 23.50
N HIS A 185 -2.44 13.43 23.38
CA HIS A 185 -1.64 12.75 24.40
C HIS A 185 -0.29 12.37 23.80
N GLU A 186 0.80 12.74 24.46
CA GLU A 186 2.14 12.30 24.06
C GLU A 186 2.38 10.86 24.52
N ILE A 187 2.89 10.02 23.62
CA ILE A 187 3.30 8.64 23.93
C ILE A 187 4.77 8.63 24.36
N GLY A 188 5.63 9.32 23.62
CA GLY A 188 7.05 9.42 23.95
C GLY A 188 7.96 9.69 22.76
N SER A 189 9.27 9.59 23.02
CA SER A 189 10.35 9.69 22.04
C SER A 189 11.14 8.38 22.05
N PHE A 190 11.42 7.83 20.87
CA PHE A 190 11.94 6.48 20.66
C PHE A 190 13.13 6.50 19.70
N GLU A 191 14.07 5.58 19.87
CA GLU A 191 15.26 5.49 19.01
C GLU A 191 14.97 4.67 17.74
N SER A 192 13.91 3.86 17.75
CA SER A 192 13.51 3.02 16.62
C SER A 192 12.00 3.02 16.38
N ILE A 193 11.59 2.74 15.14
CA ILE A 193 10.17 2.62 14.77
C ILE A 193 9.50 1.39 15.41
N VAL A 194 10.29 0.37 15.78
CA VAL A 194 9.79 -0.85 16.44
C VAL A 194 9.31 -0.52 17.85
N GLU A 195 10.08 0.27 18.60
CA GLU A 195 9.68 0.76 19.93
C GLU A 195 8.39 1.60 19.87
N VAL A 196 8.21 2.39 18.81
CA VAL A 196 6.97 3.15 18.57
C VAL A 196 5.78 2.21 18.38
N GLN A 197 5.96 1.11 17.62
CA GLN A 197 4.89 0.13 17.38
C GLN A 197 4.49 -0.62 18.65
N GLU A 198 5.46 -0.98 19.49
CA GLU A 198 5.21 -1.60 20.81
C GLU A 198 4.45 -0.63 21.72
N ALA A 199 4.86 0.63 21.78
CA ALA A 199 4.19 1.66 22.59
C ALA A 199 2.77 1.96 22.11
N ILE A 200 2.54 2.02 20.79
CA ILE A 200 1.18 2.19 20.23
C ILE A 200 0.30 0.98 20.53
N SER A 201 0.86 -0.24 20.47
CA SER A 201 0.13 -1.46 20.81
C SER A 201 -0.33 -1.46 22.27
N GLY A 202 0.53 -1.03 23.20
CA GLY A 202 0.16 -0.89 24.61
C GLY A 202 -0.96 0.14 24.83
N VAL A 203 -0.92 1.29 24.13
CA VAL A 203 -2.00 2.29 24.20
C VAL A 203 -3.32 1.72 23.67
N LEU A 204 -3.29 0.89 22.62
CA LEU A 204 -4.49 0.25 22.07
C LEU A 204 -5.05 -0.83 23.01
N GLU A 205 -4.19 -1.60 23.68
CA GLU A 205 -4.59 -2.57 24.70
C GLU A 205 -5.29 -1.89 25.87
N ASP A 206 -4.65 -0.87 26.48
CA ASP A 206 -5.20 -0.09 27.59
C ASP A 206 -6.53 0.59 27.23
N TRP A 207 -6.64 1.02 25.98
CA TRP A 207 -7.83 1.69 25.47
C TRP A 207 -8.97 0.72 25.17
N SER A 208 -8.67 -0.51 24.74
CA SER A 208 -9.67 -1.56 24.55
C SER A 208 -10.26 -2.12 25.86
N GLU A 209 -9.57 -1.88 26.98
CA GLU A 209 -10.00 -2.28 28.33
C GLU A 209 -10.90 -1.22 29.04
N GLN A 210 -11.13 -0.04 28.43
CA GLN A 210 -11.98 1.04 28.96
C GLN A 210 -13.43 0.97 28.48
#